data_AF-A0A2R6HBL3-F1
#
_entry.id   AF-A0A2R6HBL3-F1
#
_cell.length_a   1.000
_cell.length_b   1.000
_cell.length_c   1.000
_cell.angle_alpha   90.00
_cell.angle_beta   90.00
_cell.angle_gamma   90.00
#
_symmetry.space_group_name_H-M   'P 1'
#
loop_
_entity.id
_entity.type
_entity.pdbx_description
1 polymer ?
#
loop_
_entity_poly.entity_id
_entity_poly.type
_entity_poly.pdbx_seq_one_letter_code
_entity_poly.pdbx_strand_id
1 'polypeptide(L)'
;MRGNTLTGNRDGIKISRGDDNVLENNDVSGNNDDGIEVNDADRTTVRGNTVTGHGDNTPTDGPAGITFFGTSADNLVYDNVLRNVENVHFGGNFAGNANAWNASKSSGPNVIGGPTLGGNYYAKPDGTGFSQTCDDLDGDGICDSANGFGTGSDDNTDFLPLTVPGRPDVAVSPTNVDAGVVTVGDTASETVTVSNTGNATLSVTGTALGGADAGAFGVTDGGSFSLGPGDSRAVTVEFAPSTVEACGKQATLSVASDDPDESSVAVALAGTARPAAVGSFPAPTDPDGDCRYENVNGQNGFGVVDVQALFANRESLETRSDRAAFNFNGDTDDQGDPKVNIVDVQRLFVEELAS
;
A
#
# COMPACT_ATOMS: atom_id res chain seq x y z
N MET A 1 -20.59 -25.66 -27.91
CA MET A 1 -19.91 -26.45 -26.86
C MET A 1 -20.25 -25.86 -25.50
N ARG A 2 -20.66 -26.69 -24.52
CA ARG A 2 -21.06 -26.19 -23.20
C ARG A 2 -20.60 -27.06 -22.04
N GLY A 3 -20.11 -26.44 -20.96
CA GLY A 3 -19.87 -27.13 -19.68
C GLY A 3 -18.65 -28.05 -19.67
N ASN A 4 -17.60 -27.76 -20.44
CA ASN A 4 -16.43 -28.61 -20.58
C ASN A 4 -15.21 -28.03 -19.88
N THR A 5 -14.27 -28.89 -19.48
CA THR A 5 -12.94 -28.50 -19.02
C THR A 5 -11.90 -28.95 -20.06
N LEU A 6 -11.10 -28.01 -20.55
CA LEU A 6 -10.17 -28.20 -21.67
C LEU A 6 -8.77 -27.76 -21.26
N THR A 7 -7.89 -28.74 -21.02
CA THR A 7 -6.54 -28.53 -20.49
C THR A 7 -5.49 -29.36 -21.23
N GLY A 8 -4.26 -28.84 -21.31
CA GLY A 8 -3.11 -29.56 -21.89
C GLY A 8 -3.21 -29.84 -23.39
N ASN A 9 -4.06 -29.11 -24.11
CA ASN A 9 -4.18 -29.20 -25.57
C ASN A 9 -3.19 -28.24 -26.24
N ARG A 10 -3.11 -28.32 -27.56
CA ARG A 10 -2.48 -27.28 -28.36
C ARG A 10 -3.33 -26.01 -28.26
N ASP A 11 -4.48 -25.99 -28.90
CA ASP A 11 -5.52 -24.97 -28.71
C ASP A 11 -6.60 -25.54 -27.79
N GLY A 12 -7.19 -24.72 -26.93
CA GLY A 12 -8.30 -25.13 -26.07
C GLY A 12 -9.56 -25.41 -26.89
N ILE A 13 -10.06 -24.39 -27.60
CA ILE A 13 -11.19 -24.51 -28.54
C ILE A 13 -10.78 -23.83 -29.85
N LYS A 14 -10.97 -24.51 -30.98
CA LYS A 14 -10.73 -23.93 -32.30
C LYS A 14 -11.96 -24.07 -33.19
N ILE A 15 -12.46 -22.94 -33.68
CA ILE A 15 -13.50 -22.87 -34.71
C ILE A 15 -12.83 -22.42 -36.01
N SER A 16 -13.04 -23.18 -37.08
CA SER A 16 -12.50 -22.85 -38.40
C SER A 16 -13.58 -22.98 -39.46
N ARG A 17 -13.86 -21.90 -40.21
CA ARG A 17 -14.81 -21.88 -41.33
C ARG A 17 -16.18 -22.43 -40.96
N GLY A 18 -16.76 -21.89 -39.89
CA GLY A 18 -18.08 -22.30 -39.42
C GLY A 18 -18.75 -21.19 -38.63
N ASP A 19 -20.00 -20.90 -39.00
CA ASP A 19 -20.78 -19.83 -38.38
C ASP A 19 -21.76 -20.35 -37.35
N ASP A 20 -22.44 -19.44 -36.64
CA ASP A 20 -23.59 -19.74 -35.77
C ASP A 20 -23.24 -20.69 -34.61
N ASN A 21 -22.02 -20.59 -34.10
CA ASN A 21 -21.55 -21.40 -32.98
C ASN A 21 -21.89 -20.77 -31.64
N VAL A 22 -22.05 -21.61 -30.60
CA VAL A 22 -22.20 -21.14 -29.22
C VAL A 22 -21.18 -21.87 -28.35
N LEU A 23 -20.26 -21.11 -27.77
CA LEU A 23 -19.29 -21.56 -26.77
C LEU A 23 -19.71 -21.01 -25.41
N GLU A 24 -20.19 -21.87 -24.53
CA GLU A 24 -20.81 -21.43 -23.28
C GLU A 24 -20.31 -22.18 -22.04
N ASN A 25 -19.97 -21.48 -20.96
CA ASN A 25 -19.67 -22.11 -19.66
C ASN A 25 -18.58 -23.19 -19.74
N ASN A 26 -17.52 -22.97 -20.51
CA ASN A 26 -16.36 -23.86 -20.56
C ASN A 26 -15.22 -23.28 -19.70
N ASP A 27 -14.46 -24.17 -19.07
CA ASP A 27 -13.20 -23.88 -18.41
C ASP A 27 -12.06 -24.29 -19.35
N VAL A 28 -11.34 -23.31 -19.86
CA VAL A 28 -10.25 -23.48 -20.82
C VAL A 28 -8.98 -22.99 -20.13
N SER A 29 -8.06 -23.90 -19.82
CA SER A 29 -6.88 -23.54 -19.03
C SER A 29 -5.64 -24.35 -19.36
N GLY A 30 -4.47 -23.71 -19.33
CA GLY A 30 -3.19 -24.39 -19.52
C GLY A 30 -3.08 -25.16 -20.84
N ASN A 31 -3.57 -24.58 -21.94
CA ASN A 31 -3.28 -25.05 -23.30
C ASN A 31 -2.04 -24.33 -23.84
N ASN A 32 -1.36 -24.94 -24.82
CA ASN A 32 -0.02 -24.49 -25.24
C ASN A 32 -0.06 -23.25 -26.15
N ASP A 33 -1.09 -23.16 -26.99
CA ASP A 33 -1.31 -22.07 -27.93
C ASP A 33 -2.53 -21.26 -27.44
N ASP A 34 -3.56 -21.06 -28.27
CA ASP A 34 -4.71 -20.23 -27.92
C ASP A 34 -5.68 -20.91 -26.95
N GLY A 35 -6.30 -20.12 -26.07
CA GLY A 35 -7.45 -20.59 -25.30
C GLY A 35 -8.62 -20.88 -26.23
N ILE A 36 -9.11 -19.85 -26.93
CA ILE A 36 -10.17 -19.96 -27.93
C ILE A 36 -9.74 -19.28 -29.23
N GLU A 37 -9.64 -20.04 -30.32
CA GLU A 37 -9.38 -19.51 -31.67
C GLU A 37 -10.68 -19.47 -32.50
N VAL A 38 -10.97 -18.31 -33.10
CA VAL A 38 -12.08 -18.10 -34.05
C VAL A 38 -11.53 -17.65 -35.40
N ASN A 39 -11.54 -18.57 -36.37
CA ASN A 39 -10.83 -18.41 -37.64
C ASN A 39 -11.77 -18.56 -38.85
N ASP A 40 -11.90 -17.49 -39.64
CA ASP A 40 -12.85 -17.40 -40.76
C ASP A 40 -14.27 -17.83 -40.35
N ALA A 41 -14.74 -17.36 -39.20
CA ALA A 41 -15.99 -17.81 -38.58
C ALA A 41 -16.80 -16.63 -38.03
N ASP A 42 -18.08 -16.59 -38.37
CA ASP A 42 -18.95 -15.47 -38.05
C ASP A 42 -20.12 -15.88 -37.14
N ARG A 43 -20.78 -14.91 -36.50
CA ARG A 43 -21.99 -15.15 -35.70
C ARG A 43 -21.78 -16.17 -34.57
N THR A 44 -20.55 -16.30 -34.08
CA THR A 44 -20.22 -17.12 -32.91
C THR A 44 -20.49 -16.35 -31.64
N THR A 45 -21.23 -16.96 -30.71
CA THR A 45 -21.42 -16.44 -29.35
C THR A 45 -20.45 -17.13 -28.39
N VAL A 46 -19.62 -16.36 -27.72
CA VAL A 46 -18.70 -16.82 -26.66
C VAL A 46 -19.12 -16.19 -25.36
N ARG A 47 -19.66 -16.98 -24.42
CA ARG A 47 -20.15 -16.45 -23.13
C ARG A 47 -19.99 -17.39 -21.96
N GLY A 48 -19.91 -16.86 -20.76
CA GLY A 48 -19.85 -17.69 -19.55
C GLY A 48 -18.54 -18.48 -19.38
N ASN A 49 -17.56 -18.32 -20.28
CA ASN A 49 -16.35 -19.14 -20.28
C ASN A 49 -15.29 -18.54 -19.34
N THR A 50 -14.48 -19.42 -18.75
CA THR A 50 -13.28 -19.06 -18.00
C THR A 50 -12.09 -19.49 -18.82
N VAL A 51 -11.24 -18.55 -19.25
CA VAL A 51 -10.09 -18.79 -20.12
C VAL A 51 -8.83 -18.26 -19.45
N THR A 52 -7.93 -19.15 -19.02
CA THR A 52 -6.82 -18.78 -18.13
C THR A 52 -5.49 -19.44 -18.46
N GLY A 53 -4.40 -18.72 -18.20
CA GLY A 53 -3.04 -19.27 -18.34
C GLY A 53 -2.55 -19.43 -19.78
N HIS A 54 -3.10 -18.67 -20.72
CA HIS A 54 -2.61 -18.52 -22.10
C HIS A 54 -1.85 -17.17 -22.23
N GLY A 55 -1.19 -16.92 -23.35
CA GLY A 55 -0.34 -15.72 -23.49
C GLY A 55 1.15 -16.01 -23.52
N ASP A 56 1.84 -15.60 -24.60
CA ASP A 56 3.25 -15.23 -24.53
C ASP A 56 3.42 -13.76 -24.97
N ASN A 57 4.43 -13.05 -24.45
CA ASN A 57 4.67 -11.64 -24.81
C ASN A 57 5.32 -11.49 -26.20
N THR A 58 5.12 -12.42 -27.14
CA THR A 58 5.81 -12.35 -28.43
C THR A 58 5.01 -11.55 -29.47
N PRO A 59 5.63 -10.61 -30.21
CA PRO A 59 4.92 -9.67 -31.09
C PRO A 59 4.34 -10.27 -32.38
N THR A 60 4.40 -11.58 -32.60
CA THR A 60 4.00 -12.20 -33.87
C THR A 60 3.22 -13.48 -33.61
N ASP A 61 1.91 -13.43 -33.81
CA ASP A 61 0.98 -14.56 -33.70
C ASP A 61 1.13 -15.37 -32.39
N GLY A 62 1.37 -14.66 -31.28
CA GLY A 62 1.51 -15.25 -29.96
C GLY A 62 0.17 -15.78 -29.43
N PRO A 63 0.18 -16.86 -28.63
CA PRO A 63 -1.04 -17.41 -28.06
C PRO A 63 -1.74 -16.40 -27.17
N ALA A 64 -3.06 -16.30 -27.23
CA ALA A 64 -3.84 -15.45 -26.33
C ALA A 64 -5.00 -16.21 -25.69
N GLY A 65 -5.70 -15.54 -24.77
CA GLY A 65 -6.96 -16.06 -24.23
C GLY A 65 -7.98 -16.33 -25.35
N ILE A 66 -8.28 -15.31 -26.15
CA ILE A 66 -9.12 -15.42 -27.34
C ILE A 66 -8.39 -14.81 -28.53
N THR A 67 -8.32 -15.55 -29.62
CA THR A 67 -7.67 -15.10 -30.87
C THR A 67 -8.65 -15.15 -32.04
N PHE A 68 -8.68 -14.07 -32.81
CA PHE A 68 -9.43 -13.97 -34.06
C PHE A 68 -8.47 -13.94 -35.26
N PHE A 69 -8.75 -14.78 -36.27
CA PHE A 69 -8.01 -14.83 -37.53
C PHE A 69 -8.90 -14.62 -38.75
N GLY A 70 -8.28 -14.24 -39.86
CA GLY A 70 -8.93 -14.21 -41.17
C GLY A 70 -9.98 -13.10 -41.27
N THR A 71 -11.18 -13.44 -41.73
CA THR A 71 -12.28 -12.48 -41.90
C THR A 71 -13.39 -12.59 -40.85
N SER A 72 -13.11 -13.20 -39.69
CA SER A 72 -14.10 -13.41 -38.64
C SER A 72 -14.73 -12.10 -38.16
N ALA A 73 -16.05 -11.99 -38.31
CA ALA A 73 -16.86 -10.82 -37.96
C ALA A 73 -18.23 -11.23 -37.38
N ASP A 74 -18.99 -10.25 -36.89
CA ASP A 74 -20.32 -10.41 -36.31
C ASP A 74 -20.37 -11.44 -35.15
N ASN A 75 -19.25 -11.66 -34.46
CA ASN A 75 -19.20 -12.50 -33.27
C ASN A 75 -19.61 -11.70 -32.03
N LEU A 76 -20.12 -12.39 -31.01
CA LEU A 76 -20.57 -11.80 -29.75
C LEU A 76 -19.84 -12.47 -28.58
N VAL A 77 -18.95 -11.72 -27.92
CA VAL A 77 -18.12 -12.19 -26.80
C VAL A 77 -18.51 -11.40 -25.56
N TYR A 78 -19.13 -12.02 -24.57
CA TYR A 78 -19.53 -11.32 -23.34
C TYR A 78 -19.63 -12.27 -22.15
N ASP A 79 -19.56 -11.74 -20.93
CA ASP A 79 -19.69 -12.52 -19.69
C ASP A 79 -18.64 -13.64 -19.61
N ASN A 80 -17.40 -13.39 -20.03
CA ASN A 80 -16.29 -14.34 -19.90
C ASN A 80 -15.24 -13.82 -18.91
N VAL A 81 -14.52 -14.73 -18.24
CA VAL A 81 -13.32 -14.44 -17.45
C VAL A 81 -12.10 -14.74 -18.29
N LEU A 82 -11.35 -13.71 -18.69
CA LEU A 82 -10.10 -13.83 -19.42
C LEU A 82 -8.96 -13.44 -18.47
N ARG A 83 -8.15 -14.43 -18.05
CA ARG A 83 -7.00 -14.21 -17.16
C ARG A 83 -5.72 -14.78 -17.78
N ASN A 84 -5.16 -14.02 -18.70
CA ASN A 84 -4.04 -14.42 -19.56
C ASN A 84 -3.00 -13.29 -19.62
N VAL A 85 -1.78 -13.59 -20.05
CA VAL A 85 -0.77 -12.53 -20.26
C VAL A 85 -1.22 -11.59 -21.38
N GLU A 86 -1.74 -12.19 -22.46
CA GLU A 86 -2.49 -11.52 -23.54
C GLU A 86 -3.90 -12.12 -23.58
N ASN A 87 -4.93 -11.28 -23.37
CA ASN A 87 -6.31 -11.75 -23.30
C ASN A 87 -6.99 -11.86 -24.68
N VAL A 88 -6.70 -10.91 -25.58
CA VAL A 88 -7.34 -10.81 -26.89
C VAL A 88 -6.27 -10.52 -27.92
N HIS A 89 -6.21 -11.34 -28.97
CA HIS A 89 -5.32 -11.14 -30.10
C HIS A 89 -6.08 -11.16 -31.43
N PHE A 90 -5.64 -10.32 -32.37
CA PHE A 90 -6.17 -10.26 -33.74
C PHE A 90 -5.05 -10.56 -34.72
N GLY A 91 -5.06 -11.76 -35.30
CA GLY A 91 -4.07 -12.20 -36.28
C GLY A 91 -4.35 -11.63 -37.66
N GLY A 92 -3.96 -10.37 -37.88
CA GLY A 92 -4.06 -9.66 -39.16
C GLY A 92 -4.75 -8.30 -39.07
N ASN A 93 -5.17 -7.76 -40.22
CA ASN A 93 -5.91 -6.50 -40.28
C ASN A 93 -7.41 -6.75 -40.12
N PHE A 94 -7.96 -6.28 -39.00
CA PHE A 94 -9.40 -6.41 -38.67
C PHE A 94 -10.20 -5.12 -38.89
N ALA A 95 -9.64 -4.11 -39.57
CA ALA A 95 -10.40 -2.93 -39.94
C ALA A 95 -11.62 -3.30 -40.81
N GLY A 96 -12.82 -3.06 -40.29
CA GLY A 96 -14.09 -3.40 -40.94
C GLY A 96 -14.64 -4.79 -40.63
N ASN A 97 -13.92 -5.61 -39.86
CA ASN A 97 -14.40 -6.89 -39.32
C ASN A 97 -14.85 -6.69 -37.86
N ALA A 98 -16.08 -6.21 -37.71
CA ALA A 98 -16.69 -5.86 -36.43
C ALA A 98 -17.00 -7.09 -35.58
N ASN A 99 -16.73 -7.05 -34.27
CA ASN A 99 -17.22 -8.02 -33.30
C ASN A 99 -17.72 -7.31 -32.05
N ALA A 100 -18.83 -7.77 -31.48
CA ALA A 100 -19.37 -7.22 -30.24
C ALA A 100 -18.70 -7.86 -29.02
N TRP A 101 -18.23 -7.04 -28.08
CA TRP A 101 -17.53 -7.49 -26.88
C TRP A 101 -18.34 -7.30 -25.59
N ASN A 102 -19.61 -6.91 -25.71
CA ASN A 102 -20.51 -6.83 -24.57
C ASN A 102 -21.96 -7.06 -24.98
N ALA A 103 -22.74 -7.59 -24.04
CA ALA A 103 -24.19 -7.60 -24.13
C ALA A 103 -24.76 -6.24 -23.71
N SER A 104 -26.09 -6.07 -23.82
CA SER A 104 -26.76 -4.92 -23.21
C SER A 104 -26.67 -5.00 -21.68
N LYS A 105 -26.35 -3.87 -21.04
CA LYS A 105 -26.30 -3.75 -19.57
C LYS A 105 -27.63 -4.20 -18.96
N SER A 106 -27.58 -5.17 -18.06
CA SER A 106 -28.77 -5.68 -17.38
C SER A 106 -28.42 -6.18 -15.98
N SER A 107 -29.38 -6.16 -15.05
CA SER A 107 -29.16 -6.66 -13.70
C SER A 107 -29.19 -8.19 -13.67
N GLY A 108 -28.26 -8.78 -12.92
CA GLY A 108 -28.14 -10.22 -12.78
C GLY A 108 -26.70 -10.66 -12.50
N PRO A 109 -26.50 -11.83 -11.88
CA PRO A 109 -25.17 -12.34 -11.62
C PRO A 109 -24.42 -12.56 -12.94
N ASN A 110 -23.16 -12.14 -12.98
CA ASN A 110 -22.23 -12.39 -14.08
C ASN A 110 -21.17 -13.45 -13.69
N VAL A 111 -20.26 -13.80 -14.60
CA VAL A 111 -19.22 -14.83 -14.34
C VAL A 111 -18.24 -14.53 -13.23
N ILE A 112 -18.06 -13.26 -12.84
CA ILE A 112 -17.24 -12.89 -11.68
C ILE A 112 -18.06 -12.77 -10.39
N GLY A 113 -19.35 -13.11 -10.43
CA GLY A 113 -20.27 -13.01 -9.30
C GLY A 113 -20.75 -11.59 -9.01
N GLY A 114 -20.47 -10.63 -9.89
CA GLY A 114 -20.94 -9.25 -9.79
C GLY A 114 -22.44 -9.09 -10.11
N PRO A 115 -23.04 -7.94 -9.78
CA PRO A 115 -24.49 -7.73 -9.84
C PRO A 115 -25.04 -7.36 -11.23
N THR A 116 -24.15 -7.08 -12.19
CA THR A 116 -24.50 -6.52 -13.50
C THR A 116 -23.90 -7.35 -14.62
N LEU A 117 -24.72 -7.74 -15.57
CA LEU A 117 -24.29 -8.35 -16.82
C LEU A 117 -23.91 -7.25 -17.82
N GLY A 118 -22.76 -7.41 -18.48
CA GLY A 118 -22.23 -6.47 -19.46
C GLY A 118 -21.29 -7.15 -20.44
N GLY A 119 -20.03 -6.75 -20.39
CA GLY A 119 -18.91 -7.24 -21.20
C GLY A 119 -18.17 -8.39 -20.54
N ASN A 120 -16.85 -8.41 -20.69
CA ASN A 120 -15.97 -9.46 -20.17
C ASN A 120 -15.08 -8.93 -19.05
N TYR A 121 -14.51 -9.85 -18.26
CA TYR A 121 -13.52 -9.54 -17.24
C TYR A 121 -12.10 -9.83 -17.76
N TYR A 122 -11.27 -8.80 -17.89
CA TYR A 122 -9.90 -8.86 -18.43
C TYR A 122 -8.87 -8.73 -17.31
N ALA A 123 -8.37 -9.84 -16.81
CA ALA A 123 -7.31 -9.89 -15.81
C ALA A 123 -5.97 -10.33 -16.41
N LYS A 124 -4.88 -9.97 -15.73
CA LYS A 124 -3.54 -10.49 -15.97
C LYS A 124 -3.02 -11.20 -14.72
N PRO A 125 -2.12 -12.19 -14.87
CA PRO A 125 -1.54 -12.89 -13.73
C PRO A 125 -0.84 -11.96 -12.72
N ASP A 126 -0.28 -10.84 -13.18
CA ASP A 126 0.46 -9.85 -12.39
C ASP A 126 -0.43 -8.78 -11.72
N GLY A 127 -1.75 -8.82 -11.91
CA GLY A 127 -2.68 -7.84 -11.34
C GLY A 127 -2.94 -6.61 -12.20
N THR A 128 -2.26 -6.46 -13.34
CA THR A 128 -2.34 -5.23 -14.18
C THR A 128 -3.38 -5.32 -15.30
N GLY A 129 -4.30 -6.29 -15.25
CA GLY A 129 -5.35 -6.44 -16.25
C GLY A 129 -6.32 -5.27 -16.22
N PHE A 130 -6.90 -4.93 -17.38
CA PHE A 130 -7.83 -3.80 -17.51
C PHE A 130 -8.95 -3.81 -16.46
N SER A 131 -9.62 -4.95 -16.29
CA SER A 131 -10.71 -5.12 -15.32
C SER A 131 -10.25 -5.22 -13.86
N GLN A 132 -8.94 -5.24 -13.61
CA GLN A 132 -8.38 -5.24 -12.25
C GLN A 132 -8.01 -3.82 -11.79
N THR A 133 -7.79 -2.90 -12.74
CA THR A 133 -7.28 -1.55 -12.46
C THR A 133 -8.19 -0.44 -12.97
N CYS A 134 -9.28 -0.77 -13.68
CA CYS A 134 -10.24 0.23 -14.13
C CYS A 134 -11.04 0.81 -12.95
N ASP A 135 -11.49 2.05 -13.11
CA ASP A 135 -12.41 2.69 -12.17
C ASP A 135 -13.85 2.18 -12.36
N ASP A 136 -14.57 2.03 -11.24
CA ASP A 136 -16.02 1.72 -11.15
C ASP A 136 -16.67 2.73 -10.21
N LEU A 137 -16.75 3.99 -10.61
CA LEU A 137 -17.09 5.10 -9.72
C LEU A 137 -18.53 5.02 -9.21
N ASP A 138 -19.43 4.36 -9.95
CA ASP A 138 -20.81 4.14 -9.52
C ASP A 138 -21.04 2.81 -8.79
N GLY A 139 -20.01 1.96 -8.74
CA GLY A 139 -19.98 0.72 -7.96
C GLY A 139 -20.91 -0.36 -8.52
N ASP A 140 -21.30 -0.28 -9.79
CA ASP A 140 -22.23 -1.21 -10.40
C ASP A 140 -21.59 -2.45 -11.03
N GLY A 141 -20.26 -2.59 -10.88
CA GLY A 141 -19.49 -3.75 -11.31
C GLY A 141 -19.09 -3.71 -12.78
N ILE A 142 -19.13 -2.52 -13.39
CA ILE A 142 -18.72 -2.26 -14.78
C ILE A 142 -17.67 -1.15 -14.77
N CYS A 143 -16.59 -1.32 -15.53
CA CYS A 143 -15.60 -0.26 -15.71
C CYS A 143 -16.25 0.97 -16.37
N ASP A 144 -15.96 2.18 -15.87
CA ASP A 144 -16.41 3.44 -16.48
C ASP A 144 -15.74 3.74 -17.83
N SER A 145 -14.62 3.07 -18.10
CA SER A 145 -13.89 3.17 -19.37
C SER A 145 -14.08 1.91 -20.22
N ALA A 146 -14.17 2.12 -21.53
CA ALA A 146 -14.25 1.05 -22.51
C ALA A 146 -12.86 0.43 -22.77
N ASN A 147 -12.82 -0.88 -23.00
CA ASN A 147 -11.59 -1.61 -23.35
C ASN A 147 -11.54 -1.83 -24.86
N GLY A 148 -10.76 -1.01 -25.57
CA GLY A 148 -10.57 -1.11 -27.02
C GLY A 148 -9.31 -1.89 -27.40
N PHE A 149 -9.41 -2.74 -28.43
CA PHE A 149 -8.29 -3.61 -28.86
C PHE A 149 -7.46 -3.05 -30.03
N GLY A 150 -7.56 -1.74 -30.32
CA GLY A 150 -6.63 -1.06 -31.22
C GLY A 150 -6.72 -1.44 -32.71
N THR A 151 -7.84 -2.01 -33.17
CA THR A 151 -8.02 -2.48 -34.57
C THR A 151 -8.38 -1.37 -35.57
N GLY A 152 -8.38 -0.09 -35.14
CA GLY A 152 -8.65 1.05 -36.01
C GLY A 152 -10.15 1.31 -36.31
N SER A 153 -11.06 0.51 -35.74
CA SER A 153 -12.51 0.76 -35.72
C SER A 153 -13.06 0.54 -34.31
N ASP A 154 -14.00 1.37 -33.86
CA ASP A 154 -14.67 1.22 -32.56
C ASP A 154 -15.41 -0.15 -32.43
N ASP A 155 -15.62 -0.83 -33.56
CA ASP A 155 -16.34 -2.09 -33.71
C ASP A 155 -15.64 -3.33 -33.11
N ASN A 156 -14.55 -3.17 -32.37
CA ASN A 156 -13.91 -4.22 -31.55
C ASN A 156 -13.51 -3.62 -30.20
N THR A 157 -14.50 -3.07 -29.50
CA THR A 157 -14.36 -2.44 -28.19
C THR A 157 -15.40 -3.03 -27.24
N ASP A 158 -14.97 -3.38 -26.04
CA ASP A 158 -15.87 -3.71 -24.94
C ASP A 158 -16.26 -2.42 -24.22
N PHE A 159 -17.52 -2.01 -24.37
CA PHE A 159 -18.03 -0.78 -23.76
C PHE A 159 -18.58 -0.99 -22.34
N LEU A 160 -18.66 -2.25 -21.88
CA LEU A 160 -19.13 -2.56 -20.54
C LEU A 160 -18.22 -3.60 -19.85
N PRO A 161 -16.88 -3.41 -19.81
CA PRO A 161 -16.00 -4.41 -19.22
C PRO A 161 -16.41 -4.67 -17.76
N LEU A 162 -16.50 -5.94 -17.38
CA LEU A 162 -16.81 -6.29 -16.00
C LEU A 162 -15.64 -5.89 -15.11
N THR A 163 -15.93 -5.48 -13.88
CA THR A 163 -14.94 -5.30 -12.81
C THR A 163 -15.55 -5.74 -11.49
N VAL A 164 -14.70 -6.01 -10.50
CA VAL A 164 -15.20 -6.38 -9.17
C VAL A 164 -15.72 -5.10 -8.52
N PRO A 165 -17.04 -5.01 -8.19
CA PRO A 165 -17.61 -3.78 -7.68
C PRO A 165 -17.04 -3.45 -6.31
N GLY A 166 -16.64 -2.19 -6.13
CA GLY A 166 -16.25 -1.67 -4.83
C GLY A 166 -14.94 -2.26 -4.30
N ARG A 167 -13.83 -1.57 -4.54
CA ARG A 167 -12.52 -1.85 -3.95
C ARG A 167 -12.25 -0.82 -2.85
N PRO A 168 -12.03 -1.22 -1.59
CA PRO A 168 -11.51 -0.31 -0.59
C PRO A 168 -10.05 0.02 -0.94
N ASP A 169 -9.66 1.27 -0.71
CA ASP A 169 -8.30 1.75 -1.00
C ASP A 169 -7.87 2.68 0.14
N VAL A 170 -6.84 2.28 0.89
CA VAL A 170 -6.39 2.99 2.09
C VAL A 170 -5.34 4.04 1.73
N ALA A 171 -5.51 5.25 2.23
CA ALA A 171 -4.48 6.28 2.15
C ALA A 171 -4.23 6.88 3.54
N VAL A 172 -2.98 7.26 3.82
CA VAL A 172 -2.58 7.92 5.06
C VAL A 172 -1.87 9.24 4.79
N SER A 173 -2.14 10.25 5.62
CA SER A 173 -1.46 11.55 5.54
C SER A 173 -1.30 12.21 6.91
N PRO A 174 -0.09 12.64 7.28
CA PRO A 174 1.17 12.48 6.55
C PRO A 174 1.72 11.03 6.65
N THR A 175 2.65 10.66 5.75
CA THR A 175 3.36 9.36 5.80
C THR A 175 4.58 9.36 6.73
N ASN A 176 4.93 10.53 7.26
CA ASN A 176 5.93 10.72 8.30
C ASN A 176 5.43 11.76 9.31
N VAL A 177 5.68 11.51 10.59
CA VAL A 177 5.33 12.39 11.70
C VAL A 177 6.57 12.58 12.56
N ASP A 178 6.90 13.83 12.86
CA ASP A 178 7.94 14.19 13.81
C ASP A 178 7.30 14.96 14.96
N ALA A 179 7.34 14.38 16.16
CA ALA A 179 6.83 15.00 17.38
C ALA A 179 7.73 16.12 17.91
N GLY A 180 8.89 16.35 17.28
CA GLY A 180 9.86 17.35 17.66
C GLY A 180 10.54 17.01 18.98
N VAL A 181 11.00 18.06 19.68
CA VAL A 181 11.75 17.90 20.94
C VAL A 181 10.79 17.85 22.13
N VAL A 182 10.76 16.73 22.84
CA VAL A 182 9.92 16.50 24.02
C VAL A 182 10.79 16.16 25.23
N THR A 183 10.51 16.80 26.36
CA THR A 183 11.22 16.55 27.61
C THR A 183 10.86 15.16 28.14
N VAL A 184 11.83 14.45 28.70
CA VAL A 184 11.59 13.16 29.36
C VAL A 184 10.54 13.32 30.47
N GLY A 185 9.49 12.49 30.41
CA GLY A 185 8.34 12.55 31.32
C GLY A 185 7.17 13.44 30.87
N ASP A 186 7.38 14.28 29.84
CA ASP A 186 6.31 15.00 29.15
C ASP A 186 5.80 14.18 27.95
N THR A 187 4.68 14.63 27.36
CA THR A 187 4.14 14.03 26.13
C THR A 187 3.81 15.08 25.07
N ALA A 188 3.90 14.67 23.80
CA ALA A 188 3.38 15.40 22.65
C ALA A 188 2.47 14.48 21.84
N SER A 189 1.46 15.04 21.17
CA SER A 189 0.52 14.26 20.35
C SER A 189 0.45 14.83 18.95
N GLU A 190 0.46 13.93 17.98
CA GLU A 190 0.36 14.21 16.55
C GLU A 190 -0.76 13.35 15.94
N THR A 191 -1.27 13.77 14.78
CA THR A 191 -2.37 13.06 14.12
C THR A 191 -1.98 12.60 12.72
N VAL A 192 -2.33 11.36 12.41
CA VAL A 192 -2.30 10.79 11.06
C VAL A 192 -3.74 10.64 10.58
N THR A 193 -4.08 11.20 9.43
CA THR A 193 -5.38 10.99 8.81
C THR A 193 -5.34 9.71 7.99
N VAL A 194 -6.23 8.77 8.30
CA VAL A 194 -6.50 7.59 7.48
C VAL A 194 -7.76 7.88 6.65
N SER A 195 -7.68 7.70 5.34
CA SER A 195 -8.78 7.93 4.41
C SER A 195 -9.04 6.70 3.56
N ASN A 196 -10.28 6.56 3.12
CA ASN A 196 -10.64 5.60 2.09
C ASN A 196 -10.81 6.33 0.76
N THR A 197 -9.85 6.16 -0.14
CA THR A 197 -9.87 6.72 -1.50
C THR A 197 -10.58 5.82 -2.50
N GLY A 198 -10.99 4.63 -2.05
CA GLY A 198 -11.72 3.65 -2.85
C GLY A 198 -13.22 3.91 -2.90
N ASN A 199 -13.93 3.00 -3.57
CA ASN A 199 -15.37 3.04 -3.83
C ASN A 199 -16.16 1.95 -3.08
N ALA A 200 -15.50 1.14 -2.25
CA ALA A 200 -16.15 0.30 -1.23
C ALA A 200 -15.77 0.72 0.19
N THR A 201 -16.51 0.25 1.19
CA THR A 201 -16.16 0.43 2.60
C THR A 201 -14.80 -0.22 2.91
N LEU A 202 -13.86 0.57 3.41
CA LEU A 202 -12.58 0.11 3.96
C LEU A 202 -12.76 -0.31 5.42
N SER A 203 -12.34 -1.52 5.76
CA SER A 203 -12.28 -2.04 7.13
C SER A 203 -10.83 -2.02 7.63
N VAL A 204 -10.49 -1.00 8.41
CA VAL A 204 -9.23 -0.96 9.17
C VAL A 204 -9.34 -1.94 10.34
N THR A 205 -8.52 -2.98 10.30
CA THR A 205 -8.54 -4.08 11.29
C THR A 205 -7.76 -3.70 12.56
N GLY A 206 -6.81 -2.78 12.47
CA GLY A 206 -6.10 -2.27 13.64
C GLY A 206 -4.94 -1.34 13.29
N THR A 207 -4.44 -0.68 14.33
CA THR A 207 -3.23 0.14 14.29
C THR A 207 -2.21 -0.42 15.27
N ALA A 208 -0.96 -0.57 14.87
CA ALA A 208 0.10 -1.12 15.70
C ALA A 208 1.39 -0.30 15.62
N LEU A 209 2.16 -0.27 16.71
CA LEU A 209 3.49 0.34 16.75
C LEU A 209 4.57 -0.73 16.62
N GLY A 210 5.59 -0.44 15.82
CA GLY A 210 6.80 -1.24 15.66
C GLY A 210 8.05 -0.38 15.62
N GLY A 211 9.23 -1.02 15.55
CA GLY A 211 10.52 -0.36 15.58
C GLY A 211 11.22 -0.44 16.94
N ALA A 212 12.49 -0.03 16.99
CA ALA A 212 13.33 -0.15 18.17
C ALA A 212 12.86 0.73 19.33
N ASP A 213 12.37 1.94 19.03
CA ASP A 213 11.91 2.89 20.04
C ASP A 213 10.38 2.93 20.18
N ALA A 214 9.66 1.90 19.73
CA ALA A 214 8.19 1.86 19.80
C ALA A 214 7.64 2.10 21.22
N GLY A 215 8.40 1.75 22.26
CA GLY A 215 8.04 1.99 23.66
C GLY A 215 8.03 3.47 24.08
N ALA A 216 8.60 4.38 23.26
CA ALA A 216 8.49 5.82 23.46
C ALA A 216 7.25 6.42 22.77
N PHE A 217 6.47 5.63 22.03
CA PHE A 217 5.28 6.06 21.31
C PHE A 217 4.03 5.31 21.82
N GLY A 218 2.87 5.93 21.68
CA GLY A 218 1.56 5.37 21.99
C GLY A 218 0.55 5.70 20.89
N VAL A 219 -0.52 4.91 20.79
CA VAL A 219 -1.67 5.20 19.91
C VAL A 219 -2.90 5.37 20.78
N THR A 220 -3.49 6.57 20.80
CA THR A 220 -4.56 6.94 21.73
C THR A 220 -5.94 7.00 21.09
N ASP A 221 -6.03 7.21 19.78
CA ASP A 221 -7.29 7.18 19.01
C ASP A 221 -7.16 6.29 17.75
N GLY A 222 -6.63 5.08 17.94
CA GLY A 222 -6.48 4.08 16.88
C GLY A 222 -7.44 2.90 17.02
N GLY A 223 -6.97 1.72 16.64
CA GLY A 223 -7.73 0.46 16.68
C GLY A 223 -8.48 0.17 15.38
N SER A 224 -9.55 -0.63 15.47
CA SER A 224 -10.34 -1.04 14.32
C SER A 224 -11.48 -0.07 14.03
N PHE A 225 -11.74 0.23 12.75
CA PHE A 225 -12.85 1.05 12.31
C PHE A 225 -13.15 0.85 10.82
N SER A 226 -14.30 1.36 10.37
CA SER A 226 -14.71 1.33 8.97
C SER A 226 -14.84 2.74 8.41
N LEU A 227 -14.43 2.95 7.16
CA LEU A 227 -14.60 4.19 6.41
C LEU A 227 -15.42 3.91 5.15
N GLY A 228 -16.50 4.64 4.94
CA GLY A 228 -17.18 4.64 3.64
C GLY A 228 -16.30 5.25 2.55
N PRO A 229 -16.67 5.13 1.26
CA PRO A 229 -15.97 5.81 0.18
C PRO A 229 -15.84 7.31 0.43
N GLY A 230 -14.61 7.83 0.36
CA GLY A 230 -14.30 9.25 0.61
C GLY A 230 -14.29 9.67 2.08
N ASP A 231 -14.65 8.80 3.02
CA ASP A 231 -14.56 9.09 4.45
C ASP A 231 -13.11 9.07 4.94
N SER A 232 -12.86 9.79 6.04
CA SER A 232 -11.57 9.78 6.73
C SER A 232 -11.72 9.82 8.24
N ARG A 233 -10.69 9.37 8.95
CA ARG A 233 -10.57 9.40 10.40
C ARG A 233 -9.14 9.76 10.81
N ALA A 234 -9.01 10.61 11.82
CA ALA A 234 -7.73 10.86 12.46
C ALA A 234 -7.37 9.73 13.45
N VAL A 235 -6.12 9.28 13.40
CA VAL A 235 -5.46 8.42 14.38
C VAL A 235 -4.45 9.26 15.12
N THR A 236 -4.57 9.35 16.46
CA THR A 236 -3.64 10.11 17.30
C THR A 236 -2.50 9.22 17.77
N VAL A 237 -1.27 9.69 17.54
CA VAL A 237 -0.02 9.11 18.04
C VAL A 237 0.52 10.03 19.12
N GLU A 238 0.90 9.46 20.26
CA GLU A 238 1.55 10.17 21.36
C GLU A 238 3.03 9.81 21.39
N PHE A 239 3.91 10.79 21.56
CA PHE A 239 5.33 10.60 21.87
C PHE A 239 5.55 10.94 23.35
N ALA A 240 6.04 9.97 24.12
CA ALA A 240 6.22 10.01 25.56
C ALA A 240 7.59 9.42 25.95
N PRO A 241 8.69 10.11 25.67
CA PRO A 241 10.03 9.59 25.95
C PRO A 241 10.28 9.43 27.45
N SER A 242 10.78 8.26 27.85
CA SER A 242 11.16 7.95 29.25
C SER A 242 12.67 8.03 29.50
N THR A 243 13.47 8.02 28.44
CA THR A 243 14.93 8.07 28.48
C THR A 243 15.45 9.01 27.38
N VAL A 244 16.67 9.51 27.60
CA VAL A 244 17.38 10.42 26.67
C VAL A 244 18.55 9.74 25.94
N GLU A 245 18.87 8.49 26.31
CA GLU A 245 19.86 7.68 25.60
C GLU A 245 19.46 7.51 24.14
N ALA A 246 20.35 7.85 23.20
CA ALA A 246 20.00 8.03 21.80
C ALA A 246 18.74 8.91 21.70
N CYS A 247 18.94 10.20 21.94
CA CYS A 247 17.88 11.20 22.08
C CYS A 247 16.90 11.21 20.89
N GLY A 248 17.36 10.92 19.68
CA GLY A 248 16.47 10.64 18.54
C GLY A 248 15.78 9.27 18.66
N LYS A 249 14.45 9.28 18.74
CA LYS A 249 13.59 8.10 18.81
C LYS A 249 12.87 7.88 17.48
N GLN A 250 12.87 6.64 17.00
CA GLN A 250 12.18 6.27 15.76
C GLN A 250 11.30 5.03 15.93
N ALA A 251 10.09 5.12 15.36
CA ALA A 251 9.12 4.04 15.35
C ALA A 251 8.34 4.01 14.03
N THR A 252 7.46 3.04 13.88
CA THR A 252 6.55 2.93 12.76
C THR A 252 5.15 2.66 13.26
N LEU A 253 4.18 3.43 12.79
CA LEU A 253 2.76 3.12 12.92
C LEU A 253 2.33 2.31 11.69
N SER A 254 1.80 1.11 11.91
CA SER A 254 1.18 0.28 10.87
C SER A 254 -0.33 0.37 10.96
N VAL A 255 -1.00 0.63 9.84
CA VAL A 255 -2.46 0.65 9.69
C VAL A 255 -2.86 -0.53 8.83
N ALA A 256 -3.39 -1.59 9.44
CA ALA A 256 -3.80 -2.81 8.73
C ALA A 256 -5.26 -2.73 8.28
N SER A 257 -5.56 -3.16 7.06
CA SER A 257 -6.90 -3.05 6.45
C SER A 257 -7.23 -4.23 5.53
N ASP A 258 -8.43 -4.20 4.94
CA ASP A 258 -8.89 -5.11 3.89
C ASP A 258 -8.69 -4.56 2.47
N ASP A 259 -7.85 -3.53 2.32
CA ASP A 259 -7.35 -3.11 1.01
C ASP A 259 -6.62 -4.29 0.32
N PRO A 260 -7.05 -4.73 -0.88
CA PRO A 260 -6.53 -5.92 -1.51
C PRO A 260 -5.12 -5.79 -2.11
N ASP A 261 -4.57 -4.59 -2.32
CA ASP A 261 -3.16 -4.39 -2.76
C ASP A 261 -2.31 -3.72 -1.69
N GLU A 262 -2.91 -2.97 -0.76
CA GLU A 262 -2.22 -2.37 0.37
C GLU A 262 -2.80 -2.79 1.73
N SER A 263 -2.76 -4.09 2.03
CA SER A 263 -3.30 -4.66 3.31
C SER A 263 -2.69 -4.08 4.61
N SER A 264 -1.60 -3.32 4.52
CA SER A 264 -1.04 -2.56 5.64
C SER A 264 -0.19 -1.38 5.16
N VAL A 265 -0.54 -0.16 5.59
CA VAL A 265 0.24 1.05 5.33
C VAL A 265 1.15 1.37 6.51
N ALA A 266 2.38 1.82 6.24
CA ALA A 266 3.34 2.22 7.26
C ALA A 266 3.53 3.75 7.29
N VAL A 267 3.54 4.32 8.50
CA VAL A 267 3.84 5.74 8.76
C VAL A 267 5.08 5.82 9.64
N ALA A 268 6.09 6.54 9.18
CA ALA A 268 7.33 6.75 9.92
C ALA A 268 7.08 7.74 11.08
N LEU A 269 7.55 7.40 12.28
CA LEU A 269 7.44 8.23 13.47
C LEU A 269 8.85 8.62 13.94
N ALA A 270 9.03 9.90 14.26
CA ALA A 270 10.24 10.44 14.83
C ALA A 270 9.91 11.37 16.02
N GLY A 271 10.89 11.55 16.90
CA GLY A 271 10.87 12.55 17.95
C GLY A 271 12.21 12.59 18.67
N THR A 272 12.52 13.69 19.33
CA THR A 272 13.77 13.85 20.08
C THR A 272 13.47 14.03 21.56
N ALA A 273 13.99 13.13 22.38
CA ALA A 273 13.95 13.22 23.83
C ALA A 273 14.97 14.26 24.34
N ARG A 274 14.57 15.06 25.33
CA ARG A 274 15.43 16.04 26.01
C ARG A 274 15.38 15.84 27.53
N PRO A 275 16.47 16.02 28.29
CA PRO A 275 16.39 15.90 29.74
C PRO A 275 15.54 17.01 30.35
N ALA A 276 14.94 16.73 31.49
CA ALA A 276 14.24 17.72 32.29
C ALA A 276 15.18 18.83 32.81
N ALA A 277 14.60 19.94 33.26
CA ALA A 277 15.33 21.03 33.89
C ALA A 277 16.26 20.54 35.03
N VAL A 278 17.42 21.17 35.17
CA VAL A 278 18.38 20.88 36.23
C VAL A 278 18.25 21.94 37.32
N GLY A 279 17.81 21.55 38.52
CA GLY A 279 17.57 22.51 39.61
C GLY A 279 16.53 23.58 39.22
N SER A 280 16.90 24.86 39.35
CA SER A 280 16.07 26.01 38.96
C SER A 280 16.40 26.57 37.58
N PHE A 281 17.24 25.87 36.80
CA PHE A 281 17.62 26.31 35.46
C PHE A 281 16.56 25.91 34.42
N PRO A 282 16.53 26.58 33.25
CA PRO A 282 15.85 26.08 32.06
C PRO A 282 16.22 24.64 31.68
N ALA A 283 15.47 24.06 30.74
CA ALA A 283 15.80 22.74 30.19
C ALA A 283 17.16 22.79 29.48
N PRO A 284 18.04 21.79 29.70
CA PRO A 284 19.34 21.74 29.06
C PRO A 284 19.25 21.70 27.54
N THR A 285 20.28 22.16 26.85
CA THR A 285 20.39 22.01 25.39
C THR A 285 21.63 21.22 25.01
N ASP A 286 21.55 20.58 23.85
CA ASP A 286 22.63 19.83 23.21
C ASP A 286 23.12 20.65 21.99
N PRO A 287 24.25 21.38 22.11
CA PRO A 287 24.73 22.27 21.06
C PRO A 287 25.35 21.57 19.85
N ASP A 288 25.88 20.35 20.01
CA ASP A 288 26.61 19.62 18.96
C ASP A 288 25.87 18.40 18.40
N GLY A 289 24.75 18.02 19.02
CA GLY A 289 23.81 17.01 18.56
C GLY A 289 24.22 15.58 18.87
N ASP A 290 25.13 15.35 19.82
CA ASP A 290 25.62 14.01 20.18
C ASP A 290 24.77 13.30 21.25
N CYS A 291 23.65 13.92 21.66
CA CYS A 291 22.74 13.50 22.73
C CYS A 291 23.31 13.59 24.15
N ARG A 292 24.42 14.30 24.33
CA ARG A 292 24.90 14.80 25.61
C ARG A 292 24.54 16.28 25.71
N TYR A 293 24.29 16.74 26.93
CA TYR A 293 23.67 18.04 27.17
C TYR A 293 24.60 18.94 27.97
N GLU A 294 25.61 19.48 27.28
CA GLU A 294 26.71 20.28 27.84
C GLU A 294 26.21 21.61 28.39
N ASN A 295 25.19 22.20 27.76
CA ASN A 295 24.52 23.39 28.24
C ASN A 295 23.49 23.01 29.32
N VAL A 296 24.01 22.58 30.47
CA VAL A 296 23.25 22.08 31.61
C VAL A 296 22.27 23.12 32.16
N ASN A 297 22.58 24.41 32.05
CA ASN A 297 21.71 25.47 32.54
C ASN A 297 20.71 25.99 31.49
N GLY A 298 20.80 25.52 30.23
CA GLY A 298 19.88 25.88 29.14
C GLY A 298 19.86 27.37 28.78
N GLN A 299 20.87 28.15 29.20
CA GLN A 299 21.02 29.56 28.84
C GLN A 299 21.93 29.71 27.60
N ASN A 300 22.06 30.92 27.08
CA ASN A 300 22.85 31.11 25.86
C ASN A 300 24.34 30.90 26.12
N GLY A 301 24.90 29.89 25.45
CA GLY A 301 26.31 29.56 25.48
C GLY A 301 26.65 28.48 26.49
N PHE A 302 27.69 27.72 26.20
CA PHE A 302 28.30 26.77 27.10
C PHE A 302 29.43 27.46 27.86
N GLY A 303 29.52 27.28 29.18
CA GLY A 303 30.59 27.86 29.99
C GLY A 303 30.69 27.31 31.40
N VAL A 304 31.60 27.88 32.20
CA VAL A 304 31.81 27.50 33.61
C VAL A 304 30.53 27.46 34.47
N VAL A 305 29.47 28.19 34.09
CA VAL A 305 28.18 28.17 34.80
C VAL A 305 27.46 26.83 34.61
N ASP A 306 27.62 26.16 33.46
CA ASP A 306 27.11 24.81 33.21
C ASP A 306 27.84 23.76 34.06
N VAL A 307 29.16 23.89 34.16
CA VAL A 307 29.98 23.05 35.03
C VAL A 307 29.55 23.21 36.49
N GLN A 308 29.28 24.44 36.92
CA GLN A 308 28.76 24.74 38.26
C GLN A 308 27.35 24.17 38.45
N ALA A 309 26.48 24.28 37.44
CA ALA A 309 25.13 23.73 37.47
C ALA A 309 25.15 22.21 37.62
N LEU A 310 26.01 21.52 36.86
CA LEU A 310 26.21 20.08 36.96
C LEU A 310 26.73 19.70 38.34
N PHE A 311 27.78 20.36 38.83
CA PHE A 311 28.36 20.08 40.14
C PHE A 311 27.35 20.27 41.29
N ALA A 312 26.60 21.38 41.26
CA ALA A 312 25.62 21.73 42.28
C ALA A 312 24.44 20.74 42.33
N ASN A 313 24.10 20.12 41.20
CA ASN A 313 22.96 19.20 41.08
C ASN A 313 23.37 17.74 40.89
N ARG A 314 24.67 17.39 40.94
CA ARG A 314 25.16 16.03 40.62
C ARG A 314 24.41 14.91 41.34
N GLU A 315 24.16 15.07 42.65
CA GLU A 315 23.51 14.05 43.47
C GLU A 315 22.04 13.84 43.06
N SER A 316 21.34 14.88 42.59
CA SER A 316 19.98 14.72 42.09
C SER A 316 19.98 14.09 40.70
N LEU A 317 20.98 14.40 39.87
CA LEU A 317 21.16 13.82 38.54
C LEU A 317 21.44 12.32 38.57
N GLU A 318 22.18 11.83 39.56
CA GLU A 318 22.51 10.40 39.72
C GLU A 318 21.29 9.48 39.77
N THR A 319 20.10 9.97 40.11
CA THR A 319 18.89 9.13 40.25
C THR A 319 17.84 9.34 39.15
N ARG A 320 18.05 10.29 38.23
CA ARG A 320 17.06 10.61 37.19
C ARG A 320 17.05 9.58 36.05
N SER A 321 15.93 9.46 35.34
CA SER A 321 15.80 8.58 34.17
C SER A 321 16.53 9.10 32.93
N ASP A 322 16.91 10.38 32.92
CA ASP A 322 17.64 11.06 31.86
C ASP A 322 19.11 11.33 32.23
N ARG A 323 19.63 10.66 33.27
CA ARG A 323 21.01 10.84 33.76
C ARG A 323 22.07 10.58 32.68
N ALA A 324 21.75 9.74 31.70
CA ALA A 324 22.64 9.44 30.58
C ALA A 324 23.04 10.67 29.76
N ALA A 325 22.19 11.71 29.70
CA ALA A 325 22.51 12.98 29.03
C ALA A 325 23.68 13.73 29.70
N PHE A 326 24.01 13.40 30.95
CA PHE A 326 25.06 14.06 31.72
C PHE A 326 26.22 13.11 32.07
N ASN A 327 26.25 11.93 31.46
CA ASN A 327 27.34 10.96 31.58
C ASN A 327 28.39 11.22 30.50
N PHE A 328 29.22 12.24 30.70
CA PHE A 328 30.24 12.67 29.74
C PHE A 328 31.43 11.70 29.70
N ASN A 329 31.67 10.95 30.78
CA ASN A 329 32.80 10.02 30.85
C ASN A 329 32.47 8.60 30.34
N GLY A 330 31.19 8.28 30.15
CA GLY A 330 30.69 6.99 29.67
C GLY A 330 30.78 5.84 30.68
N ASP A 331 30.92 6.13 31.98
CA ASP A 331 31.01 5.12 33.02
C ASP A 331 29.62 4.63 33.48
N THR A 332 29.60 3.47 34.12
CA THR A 332 28.37 2.81 34.58
C THR A 332 28.50 2.35 36.03
N ASP A 333 27.36 2.11 36.68
CA ASP A 333 27.28 1.43 37.96
C ASP A 333 27.44 -0.09 37.84
N ASP A 334 27.40 -0.75 38.99
CA ASP A 334 27.58 -2.20 39.08
C ASP A 334 26.41 -2.96 38.40
N GLN A 335 25.31 -2.25 38.08
CA GLN A 335 24.14 -2.74 37.38
C GLN A 335 24.21 -2.45 35.87
N GLY A 336 25.17 -1.63 35.42
CA GLY A 336 25.35 -1.23 34.04
C GLY A 336 24.63 0.07 33.67
N ASP A 337 24.04 0.78 34.63
CA ASP A 337 23.33 2.04 34.39
C ASP A 337 24.33 3.22 34.34
N PRO A 338 24.12 4.24 33.49
CA PRO A 338 24.97 5.44 33.44
C PRO A 338 25.09 6.13 34.81
N LYS A 339 26.27 6.62 35.17
CA LYS A 339 26.44 7.47 36.36
C LYS A 339 26.61 8.94 35.98
N VAL A 340 26.37 9.81 36.97
CA VAL A 340 26.71 11.23 36.91
C VAL A 340 27.50 11.55 38.16
N ASN A 341 28.82 11.62 38.05
CA ASN A 341 29.69 11.79 39.21
C ASN A 341 30.70 12.94 39.01
N ILE A 342 31.67 13.06 39.92
CA ILE A 342 32.66 14.15 39.86
C ILE A 342 33.53 14.11 38.61
N VAL A 343 33.72 12.93 38.01
CA VAL A 343 34.48 12.77 36.78
C VAL A 343 33.72 13.35 35.59
N ASP A 344 32.39 13.30 35.58
CA ASP A 344 31.56 13.95 34.55
C ASP A 344 31.68 15.47 34.63
N VAL A 345 31.68 16.03 35.85
CA VAL A 345 31.95 17.47 36.07
C VAL A 345 33.34 17.86 35.55
N GLN A 346 34.35 17.02 35.78
CA GLN A 346 35.70 17.26 35.27
C GLN A 346 35.75 17.17 33.75
N ARG A 347 35.02 16.22 33.14
CA ARG A 347 34.95 16.08 31.68
C ARG A 347 34.29 17.30 31.05
N LEU A 348 33.14 17.73 31.57
CA LEU A 348 32.44 18.92 31.08
C LEU A 348 33.33 20.18 31.20
N PHE A 349 34.11 20.32 32.28
CA PHE A 349 35.06 21.42 32.40
C PHE A 349 36.21 21.37 31.37
N VAL A 350 36.73 20.18 31.07
CA VAL A 350 37.78 20.04 30.05
C VAL A 350 37.26 20.39 28.65
N GLU A 351 36.01 20.02 28.37
CA GLU A 351 35.32 20.34 27.13
C GLU A 351 35.10 21.85 26.97
N GLU A 352 34.72 22.55 28.05
CA GLU A 352 34.61 24.02 28.07
C GLU A 352 35.92 24.72 27.73
N LEU A 353 37.05 24.17 28.16
CA LEU A 353 38.36 24.72 27.83
C LEU A 353 38.80 24.46 26.38
N ALA A 354 38.12 23.55 25.68
CA ALA A 354 38.43 23.16 24.31
C ALA A 354 37.54 23.87 23.26
N SER A 355 36.39 24.40 23.67
CA SER A 355 35.45 25.22 22.86
C SER A 355 35.87 26.68 22.74
#